data_AF-A0A7Y5ZEU6-F1
#
_entry.id   AF-A0A7Y5ZEU6-F1
#
_cell.length_a   1.000
_cell.length_b   1.000
_cell.length_c   1.000
_cell.angle_alpha   90.00
_cell.angle_beta   90.00
_cell.angle_gamma   90.00
#
_symmetry.space_group_name_H-M   'P 1'
#
loop_
_entity.id
_entity.type
_entity.pdbx_description
1 polymer ?
#
loop_
_entity_poly.entity_id
_entity_poly.type
_entity_poly.pdbx_seq_one_letter_code
_entity_poly.pdbx_strand_id
1 'polypeptide(L)' 'MSDPVHEAHRRFVVNLRQALGDMSIRKAGEVTGVDRGTLQALLDGRSWVDAYALAKLEQAFERTLWPGYFED' A
#
# COMPACT_ATOMS: atom_id res chain seq x y z
N MET A 1 1.07 -21.58 -11.09
CA MET A 1 0.15 -20.76 -10.28
C MET A 1 0.94 -19.61 -9.70
N SER A 2 0.43 -18.39 -9.81
CA SER A 2 0.99 -17.25 -9.05
C SER A 2 0.71 -17.51 -7.56
N ASP A 3 1.67 -17.23 -6.71
CA ASP A 3 1.47 -17.32 -5.25
C ASP A 3 0.38 -16.31 -4.85
N PRO A 4 -0.74 -16.76 -4.24
CA PRO A 4 -1.85 -15.89 -3.88
C PRO A 4 -1.45 -14.77 -2.92
N VAL A 5 -0.47 -15.01 -2.05
CA VAL A 5 0.03 -14.01 -1.09
C VAL A 5 0.84 -12.94 -1.82
N HIS A 6 1.67 -13.34 -2.77
CA HIS A 6 2.37 -12.39 -3.65
C HIS A 6 1.40 -11.58 -4.52
N GLU A 7 0.35 -12.19 -5.04
CA GLU A 7 -0.65 -11.46 -5.84
C GLU A 7 -1.46 -10.48 -4.97
N ALA A 8 -1.77 -10.84 -3.72
CA ALA A 8 -2.38 -9.91 -2.78
C ALA A 8 -1.49 -8.70 -2.51
N HIS A 9 -0.19 -8.90 -2.28
CA HIS A 9 0.76 -7.79 -2.11
C HIS A 9 0.88 -6.92 -3.36
N ARG A 10 0.95 -7.54 -4.55
CA ARG A 10 0.97 -6.79 -5.83
C ARG A 10 -0.27 -5.92 -6.00
N ARG A 11 -1.47 -6.47 -5.72
CA ARG A 11 -2.73 -5.73 -5.78
C ARG A 11 -2.80 -4.63 -4.72
N PHE A 12 -2.27 -4.86 -3.52
CA PHE A 12 -2.10 -3.79 -2.51
C PHE A 12 -1.27 -2.62 -3.07
N VAL A 13 -0.12 -2.89 -3.72
CA VAL A 13 0.70 -1.82 -4.31
C VAL A 13 -0.05 -1.07 -5.42
N VAL A 14 -0.85 -1.75 -6.22
CA VAL A 14 -1.72 -1.10 -7.23
C VAL A 14 -2.76 -0.20 -6.56
N ASN A 15 -3.45 -0.69 -5.53
CA ASN A 15 -4.44 0.09 -4.78
C ASN A 15 -3.80 1.31 -4.10
N LEU A 16 -2.60 1.14 -3.54
CA LEU A 16 -1.83 2.24 -2.95
C LEU A 16 -1.49 3.30 -3.99
N ARG A 17 -1.02 2.91 -5.18
CA ARG A 17 -0.75 3.85 -6.29
C ARG A 17 -1.99 4.64 -6.69
N GLN A 18 -3.14 3.98 -6.74
CA GLN A 18 -4.42 4.65 -7.02
C GLN A 18 -4.83 5.61 -5.91
N ALA A 19 -4.66 5.22 -4.64
CA ALA A 19 -4.99 6.08 -3.49
C ALA A 19 -4.08 7.31 -3.40
N LEU A 20 -2.82 7.17 -3.80
CA LEU A 20 -1.87 8.29 -3.88
C LEU A 20 -2.25 9.32 -4.95
N GLY A 21 -2.76 8.86 -6.10
CA GLY A 21 -3.02 9.74 -7.25
C GLY A 21 -1.79 10.55 -7.64
N ASP A 22 -1.93 11.87 -7.72
CA ASP A 22 -0.85 12.79 -8.08
C ASP A 22 -0.01 13.27 -6.88
N MET A 23 -0.26 12.73 -5.67
CA MET A 23 0.51 13.12 -4.49
C MET A 23 1.97 12.68 -4.61
N SER A 24 2.89 13.61 -4.32
CA SER A 24 4.29 13.26 -4.11
C SER A 24 4.44 12.33 -2.91
N ILE A 25 5.44 11.43 -2.93
CA ILE A 25 5.72 10.51 -1.80
C ILE A 25 5.96 11.26 -0.50
N ARG A 26 6.57 12.46 -0.57
CA ARG A 26 6.75 13.32 0.61
C ARG A 26 5.40 13.70 1.22
N LYS A 27 4.48 14.22 0.40
CA LYS A 27 3.14 14.61 0.86
C LYS A 27 2.35 13.42 1.39
N ALA A 28 2.46 12.26 0.73
CA ALA A 28 1.85 11.02 1.19
C ALA A 28 2.37 10.60 2.57
N GLY A 29 3.68 10.72 2.82
CA GLY A 29 4.25 10.44 4.13
C GLY A 29 3.74 11.41 5.21
N GLU A 30 3.57 12.68 4.89
CA GLU A 30 2.98 13.67 5.81
C GLU A 30 1.51 13.36 6.15
N VAL A 31 0.70 12.96 5.16
CA VAL A 31 -0.73 12.67 5.35
C VAL A 31 -0.95 11.35 6.09
N THR A 32 -0.19 10.32 5.73
CA THR A 32 -0.36 8.96 6.26
C THR A 32 0.46 8.71 7.53
N GLY A 33 1.47 9.54 7.78
CA GLY A 33 2.47 9.33 8.82
C GLY A 33 3.41 8.15 8.56
N VAL A 34 3.36 7.52 7.39
CA VAL A 34 4.30 6.45 7.00
C VAL A 34 5.58 7.08 6.48
N ASP A 35 6.73 6.54 6.88
CA ASP A 35 8.02 7.06 6.45
C ASP A 35 8.18 7.01 4.91
N ARG A 36 8.81 8.06 4.36
CA ARG A 36 9.04 8.20 2.92
C ARG A 36 9.83 7.02 2.34
N GLY A 37 10.85 6.53 3.05
CA GLY A 37 11.66 5.39 2.64
C GLY A 37 10.83 4.11 2.58
N THR A 38 9.94 3.93 3.56
CA THR A 38 8.97 2.81 3.57
C THR A 38 8.03 2.89 2.38
N LEU A 39 7.40 4.04 2.13
CA LEU A 39 6.52 4.23 0.97
C LEU A 39 7.25 3.96 -0.36
N GLN A 40 8.47 4.46 -0.51
CA GLN A 40 9.27 4.22 -1.70
C GLN A 40 9.60 2.74 -1.87
N ALA A 41 10.02 2.06 -0.80
CA ALA A 41 10.35 0.62 -0.84
C ALA A 41 9.13 -0.24 -1.21
N LEU A 42 7.94 0.08 -0.69
CA LEU A 42 6.70 -0.60 -1.04
C LEU A 42 6.34 -0.40 -2.52
N LEU A 43 6.41 0.84 -3.00
CA LEU A 43 6.07 1.16 -4.39
C LEU A 43 7.05 0.56 -5.40
N ASP A 44 8.32 0.44 -5.03
CA ASP A 44 9.36 -0.20 -5.85
C ASP A 44 9.31 -1.74 -5.75
N GLY A 45 8.44 -2.32 -4.92
CA GLY A 45 8.37 -3.76 -4.68
C GLY A 45 9.59 -4.33 -3.92
N ARG A 46 10.32 -3.48 -3.21
CA ARG A 46 11.52 -3.85 -2.43
C ARG A 46 11.21 -4.29 -1.00
N SER A 47 9.99 -4.07 -0.53
CA SER A 47 9.55 -4.50 0.80
C SER A 47 8.09 -4.94 0.82
N TRP A 48 7.77 -5.74 1.83
CA TRP A 48 6.40 -6.09 2.19
C TRP A 48 5.79 -5.02 3.09
N VAL A 49 4.47 -4.85 3.03
CA VAL A 49 3.75 -3.99 3.96
C VAL A 49 3.56 -4.74 5.27
N ASP A 50 3.86 -4.10 6.39
CA ASP A 50 3.48 -4.60 7.70
C ASP A 50 2.08 -4.11 8.10
N ALA A 51 1.48 -4.72 9.11
CA ALA A 51 0.12 -4.40 9.53
C ALA A 51 -0.03 -2.94 10.04
N TYR A 52 1.03 -2.36 10.63
CA TYR A 52 0.98 -1.01 11.18
C TYR A 52 0.98 0.03 10.06
N ALA A 53 1.87 -0.11 9.08
CA ALA A 53 1.90 0.70 7.89
C ALA A 53 0.59 0.57 7.10
N LEU A 54 0.07 -0.66 6.91
CA LEU A 54 -1.21 -0.88 6.24
C LEU A 54 -2.34 -0.11 6.93
N ALA A 55 -2.50 -0.27 8.25
CA ALA A 55 -3.56 0.42 9.00
C ALA A 55 -3.46 1.95 8.89
N LYS A 56 -2.25 2.53 8.95
CA LYS A 56 -2.05 3.97 8.78
C LYS A 56 -2.46 4.46 7.40
N LEU A 57 -2.14 3.70 6.36
CA LEU A 57 -2.49 4.05 4.98
C LEU A 57 -4.00 3.97 4.77
N GLU A 58 -4.65 2.89 5.19
CA GLU A 58 -6.10 2.71 5.05
C GLU A 58 -6.89 3.74 5.84
N GLN A 59 -6.44 4.07 7.06
CA GLN A 59 -7.05 5.11 7.88
C GLN A 59 -6.90 6.50 7.24
N ALA A 60 -5.72 6.84 6.71
CA ALA A 60 -5.46 8.17 6.16
C ALA A 60 -6.12 8.39 4.79
N PHE A 61 -6.29 7.34 3.99
CA PHE A 61 -6.97 7.40 2.69
C PHE A 61 -8.45 7.04 2.77
N GLU A 62 -8.96 6.67 3.96
CA GLU A 62 -10.34 6.22 4.18
C GLU A 62 -10.78 5.14 3.18
N ARG A 63 -9.85 4.23 2.86
CA ARG A 63 -10.01 3.24 1.78
C ARG A 63 -9.32 1.93 2.14
N THR A 64 -9.99 0.81 1.89
CA THR A 64 -9.37 -0.52 1.92
C THR A 64 -8.35 -0.64 0.78
N LEU A 65 -7.08 -0.84 1.14
CA LEU A 65 -5.96 -1.03 0.23
C LEU A 65 -5.61 -2.50 0.10
N TRP A 66 -5.76 -3.28 1.17
CA TRP A 66 -5.53 -4.71 1.09
C TRP A 66 -6.63 -5.36 0.23
N PRO A 67 -6.28 -6.09 -0.84
CA PRO A 67 -7.27 -6.85 -1.57
C PRO A 67 -7.84 -7.91 -0.62
N GLY A 68 -9.16 -7.87 -0.37
CA GLY A 68 -9.81 -8.89 0.43
C GLY A 68 -9.53 -10.30 -0.09
N TYR A 69 -9.89 -11.32 0.71
CA TYR A 69 -9.80 -12.70 0.26
C TYR A 69 -10.72 -12.87 -0.95
N PHE A 70 -10.13 -13.16 -2.12
CA PHE A 70 -10.91 -13.48 -3.31
C PHE A 70 -11.66 -14.78 -3.06
N GLU A 71 -12.98 -14.75 -3.11
CA GLU A 71 -13.74 -15.89 -3.63
C GLU A 71 -13.71 -15.71 -5.16
N ASP A 72 -13.30 -16.76 -5.88
CA ASP A 72 -13.41 -16.80 -7.34
C ASP A 72 -14.87 -16.61 -7.80
#